data_AF-A0A072TNZ4-F1
#
_entry.id   AF-A0A072TNZ4-F1
#
_cell.length_a   1.000
_cell.length_b   1.000
_cell.length_c   1.000
_cell.angle_alpha   90.00
_cell.angle_beta   90.00
_cell.angle_gamma   90.00
#
_symmetry.space_group_name_H-M   'P 1'
#
loop_
_entity.id
_entity.type
_entity.pdbx_description
1 polymer ?
#
loop_
_entity_poly.entity_id
_entity_poly.type
_entity_poly.pdbx_seq_one_letter_code
_entity_poly.pdbx_strand_id
1 'polypeptide(L)'
;MTLKEVFESLDLTGYDLNVDLLDKSTFHRFDKFNLKYNPCVQNRLREIFLKQDNLIQGRFLAEVTKQVLLDLEASKCQMAEYRISVYGRKQSEWDQLASWFVNNALYSKNAVWLIQV
;
A
#
# COMPACT_ATOMS: atom_id res chain seq x y z
N MET A 1 -11.69 2.49 -16.66
CA MET A 1 -11.59 1.07 -16.31
C MET A 1 -12.18 0.88 -14.92
N THR A 2 -13.14 -0.02 -14.73
CA THR A 2 -13.76 -0.32 -13.43
C THR A 2 -12.97 -1.40 -12.67
N LEU A 3 -13.24 -1.60 -11.37
CA LEU A 3 -12.60 -2.69 -10.61
C LEU A 3 -12.98 -4.07 -11.18
N LYS A 4 -14.22 -4.23 -11.66
CA LYS A 4 -14.66 -5.45 -12.35
C LYS A 4 -13.82 -5.70 -13.62
N GLU A 5 -13.65 -4.67 -14.44
CA GLU A 5 -12.80 -4.77 -15.65
C GLU A 5 -11.34 -5.05 -15.32
N VAL A 6 -10.81 -4.55 -14.18
CA VAL A 6 -9.46 -4.91 -13.72
C VAL A 6 -9.34 -6.41 -13.47
N PHE A 7 -10.32 -6.99 -12.78
CA PHE A 7 -10.33 -8.42 -12.46
C PHE A 7 -10.49 -9.28 -13.71
N GLU A 8 -11.42 -8.92 -14.59
CA GLU A 8 -11.61 -9.58 -15.89
C GLU A 8 -10.34 -9.50 -16.75
N SER A 9 -9.63 -8.36 -16.74
CA SER A 9 -8.37 -8.20 -17.49
C SER A 9 -7.20 -9.03 -16.96
N LEU A 10 -7.30 -9.49 -15.70
CA LEU A 10 -6.30 -10.32 -15.04
C LEU A 10 -6.68 -11.81 -15.06
N ASP A 11 -7.84 -12.15 -15.62
CA ASP A 11 -8.44 -13.49 -15.58
C ASP A 11 -8.52 -14.04 -14.14
N LEU A 12 -8.91 -13.17 -13.19
CA LEU A 12 -9.04 -13.50 -11.77
C LEU A 12 -10.49 -13.40 -11.32
N THR A 13 -10.95 -14.39 -10.56
CA THR A 13 -12.20 -14.28 -9.81
C THR A 13 -11.94 -13.85 -8.36
N GLY A 14 -13.00 -13.39 -7.67
CA GLY A 14 -12.90 -13.03 -6.25
C GLY A 14 -12.48 -14.20 -5.34
N TYR A 15 -12.66 -15.44 -5.78
CA TYR A 15 -12.28 -16.65 -5.05
C TYR A 15 -10.81 -17.04 -5.26
N ASP A 16 -10.20 -16.56 -6.35
CA ASP A 16 -8.80 -16.85 -6.65
C ASP A 16 -7.85 -15.94 -5.89
N LEU A 17 -8.34 -14.83 -5.32
CA LEU A 17 -7.53 -13.84 -4.60
C LEU A 17 -6.87 -14.42 -3.36
N ASN A 18 -5.54 -14.48 -3.39
CA ASN A 18 -4.70 -14.78 -2.24
C ASN A 18 -3.58 -13.73 -2.09
N VAL A 19 -2.95 -13.70 -0.92
CA VAL A 19 -1.84 -12.77 -0.64
C VAL A 19 -0.68 -12.96 -1.61
N ASP A 20 -0.43 -14.19 -2.04
CA ASP A 20 0.60 -14.49 -3.04
C ASP A 20 0.32 -13.80 -4.37
N LEU A 21 -0.94 -13.66 -4.81
CA LEU A 21 -1.30 -12.94 -6.04
C LEU A 21 -1.17 -11.41 -5.89
N LEU A 22 -1.24 -10.89 -4.66
CA LEU A 22 -0.97 -9.48 -4.37
C LEU A 22 0.54 -9.17 -4.38
N ASP A 23 1.40 -10.16 -4.11
CA ASP A 23 2.85 -9.98 -4.13
C ASP A 23 3.62 -11.33 -4.31
N LYS A 24 3.62 -11.92 -5.51
CA LYS A 24 4.24 -13.24 -5.80
C LYS A 24 5.77 -13.30 -5.57
N SER A 25 6.42 -12.21 -5.18
CA SER A 25 7.82 -12.00 -5.55
C SER A 25 8.70 -11.32 -4.48
N THR A 26 8.17 -10.86 -3.36
CA THR A 26 8.91 -10.00 -2.40
C THR A 26 9.60 -10.69 -1.23
N PHE A 27 9.40 -12.00 -0.98
CA PHE A 27 9.98 -12.64 0.21
C PHE A 27 11.45 -13.09 0.08
N HIS A 28 12.07 -13.01 -1.11
CA HIS A 28 13.46 -13.45 -1.31
C HIS A 28 14.32 -12.42 -2.09
N ARG A 29 15.01 -11.56 -1.33
CA ARG A 29 16.16 -10.69 -1.70
C ARG A 29 15.87 -9.50 -2.64
N PHE A 30 16.00 -8.32 -2.06
CA PHE A 30 15.70 -6.99 -2.63
C PHE A 30 16.61 -6.57 -3.81
N ASP A 31 17.86 -7.03 -3.87
CA ASP A 31 18.87 -6.41 -4.75
C ASP A 31 18.86 -6.93 -6.20
N LYS A 32 18.14 -8.02 -6.48
CA LYS A 32 18.12 -8.67 -7.81
C LYS A 32 16.79 -8.51 -8.57
N PHE A 33 15.83 -7.76 -8.02
CA PHE A 33 14.45 -7.68 -8.52
C PHE A 33 14.22 -6.63 -9.61
N ASN A 34 14.82 -5.45 -9.48
CA ASN A 34 14.48 -4.30 -10.34
C ASN A 34 14.95 -4.45 -11.81
N LEU A 35 15.96 -5.29 -12.08
CA LEU A 35 16.60 -5.40 -13.40
C LEU A 35 16.10 -6.55 -14.29
N LYS A 36 15.29 -7.50 -13.77
CA LYS A 36 14.85 -8.66 -14.56
C LYS A 36 13.39 -8.62 -15.03
N TYR A 37 12.54 -7.75 -14.47
CA TYR A 37 11.10 -7.71 -14.78
C TYR A 37 10.51 -6.31 -14.71
N ASN A 38 10.85 -5.43 -15.66
CA ASN A 38 9.95 -4.32 -15.95
C ASN A 38 9.88 -4.06 -17.44
N PRO A 39 8.66 -3.90 -17.98
CA PRO A 39 8.26 -2.49 -18.12
C PRO A 39 6.86 -2.08 -17.60
N CYS A 40 5.81 -2.93 -17.54
CA CYS A 40 4.43 -2.43 -17.34
C CYS A 40 3.43 -3.32 -16.55
N VAL A 41 3.80 -4.51 -16.04
CA VAL A 41 2.80 -5.61 -15.78
C VAL A 41 2.81 -6.21 -14.36
N GLN A 42 3.46 -5.63 -13.36
CA GLN A 42 3.45 -6.15 -11.97
C GLN A 42 3.20 -5.00 -10.99
N ASN A 43 2.06 -4.79 -10.33
CA ASN A 43 0.87 -5.62 -10.08
C ASN A 43 -0.30 -4.63 -9.91
N ARG A 44 -1.26 -4.57 -10.85
CA ARG A 44 -2.35 -3.55 -10.83
C ARG A 44 -3.12 -3.53 -9.52
N LEU A 45 -3.31 -4.71 -8.91
CA LEU A 45 -3.97 -4.84 -7.62
C LEU A 45 -3.13 -4.23 -6.47
N ARG A 46 -1.80 -4.40 -6.50
CA ARG A 46 -0.91 -3.74 -5.54
C ARG A 46 -0.97 -2.22 -5.66
N GLU A 47 -1.00 -1.68 -6.86
CA GLU A 47 -1.16 -0.23 -7.05
C GLU A 47 -2.50 0.26 -6.51
N ILE A 48 -3.59 -0.44 -6.80
CA ILE A 48 -4.95 -0.06 -6.36
C ILE A 48 -5.09 -0.18 -4.83
N PHE A 49 -4.65 -1.29 -4.23
CA PHE A 49 -4.94 -1.63 -2.84
C PHE A 49 -3.82 -1.30 -1.85
N LEU A 50 -2.56 -1.29 -2.30
CA LEU A 50 -1.38 -1.25 -1.42
C LEU A 50 -0.47 -0.04 -1.68
N LYS A 51 -0.83 0.89 -2.56
CA LYS A 51 -0.14 2.18 -2.71
C LYS A 51 -1.00 3.34 -2.25
N GLN A 52 -0.36 4.30 -1.60
CA GLN A 52 -0.97 5.57 -1.21
C GLN A 52 -1.06 6.55 -2.39
N ASP A 53 -0.06 6.54 -3.27
CA ASP A 53 -0.03 7.34 -4.50
C ASP A 53 -0.57 6.50 -5.67
N ASN A 54 -1.85 6.66 -5.99
CA ASN A 54 -2.54 6.02 -7.10
C ASN A 54 -3.74 6.86 -7.58
N LEU A 55 -4.45 6.38 -8.62
CA LEU A 55 -5.57 7.10 -9.26
C LEU A 55 -6.70 7.52 -8.29
N ILE A 56 -6.92 6.76 -7.21
CA ILE A 56 -7.96 7.01 -6.21
C ILE A 56 -7.36 7.52 -4.89
N GLN A 57 -6.15 8.10 -4.95
CA GLN A 57 -5.47 8.75 -3.84
C GLN A 57 -5.33 7.83 -2.62
N GLY A 58 -5.04 6.55 -2.86
CA GLY A 58 -4.74 5.60 -1.79
C GLY A 58 -5.92 5.28 -0.88
N ARG A 59 -7.16 5.52 -1.33
CA ARG A 59 -8.39 5.29 -0.53
C ARG A 59 -8.44 3.91 0.11
N PHE A 60 -8.18 2.84 -0.65
CA PHE A 60 -8.27 1.48 -0.10
C PHE A 60 -7.21 1.19 0.95
N LEU A 61 -5.96 1.58 0.71
CA LEU A 61 -4.90 1.42 1.69
C LEU A 61 -5.21 2.19 2.97
N ALA A 62 -5.75 3.41 2.85
CA ALA A 62 -6.13 4.22 3.99
C ALA A 62 -7.27 3.57 4.80
N GLU A 63 -8.30 3.03 4.12
CA GLU A 63 -9.43 2.36 4.76
C GLU A 63 -8.99 1.14 5.59
N VAL A 64 -8.13 0.29 5.02
CA VAL A 64 -7.56 -0.86 5.74
C VAL A 64 -6.67 -0.40 6.89
N THR A 65 -5.83 0.60 6.65
CA THR A 65 -4.92 1.13 7.68
C THR A 65 -5.70 1.68 8.88
N LYS A 66 -6.84 2.36 8.66
CA LYS A 66 -7.73 2.79 9.75
C LYS A 66 -8.21 1.63 10.59
N GLN A 67 -8.67 0.55 9.97
CA GLN A 67 -9.14 -0.62 10.70
C GLN A 67 -8.01 -1.22 11.55
N VAL A 68 -6.82 -1.36 10.98
CA VAL A 68 -5.64 -1.85 11.70
C VAL A 68 -5.28 -0.92 12.88
N LEU A 69 -5.34 0.39 12.69
CA LEU A 69 -5.08 1.35 13.78
C LEU A 69 -6.14 1.27 14.88
N LEU A 70 -7.42 1.11 14.54
CA LEU A 70 -8.49 0.93 15.52
C LEU A 70 -8.30 -0.34 16.35
N ASP A 71 -7.94 -1.45 15.71
CA ASP A 71 -7.65 -2.71 16.40
C ASP A 71 -6.40 -2.60 17.30
N LEU A 72 -5.39 -1.84 16.85
CA LEU A 72 -4.19 -1.54 17.63
C LEU A 72 -4.51 -0.70 18.87
N GLU A 73 -5.43 0.26 18.77
CA GLU A 73 -5.88 1.07 19.92
C GLU A 73 -6.71 0.27 20.91
N ALA A 74 -7.48 -0.71 20.45
CA ALA A 74 -8.19 -1.64 21.33
C ALA A 74 -7.22 -2.50 22.17
N SER A 75 -6.03 -2.76 21.65
CA SER A 75 -4.97 -3.52 22.30
C SER A 75 -4.07 -2.63 23.16
N LYS A 76 -4.45 -2.40 24.43
CA LYS A 76 -3.80 -1.44 25.35
C LYS A 76 -2.27 -1.56 25.53
N CYS A 77 -1.67 -2.70 25.25
CA CYS A 77 -0.25 -2.96 25.46
C CYS A 77 0.54 -3.11 24.16
N GLN A 78 -0.05 -2.79 23.01
CA GLN A 78 0.60 -2.91 21.71
C GLN A 78 0.90 -1.54 21.13
N MET A 79 2.15 -1.39 20.69
CA MET A 79 2.64 -0.20 19.98
C MET A 79 3.22 -0.65 18.65
N ALA A 80 3.13 0.19 17.62
CA ALA A 80 3.67 -0.10 16.30
C ALA A 80 4.49 1.08 15.76
N GLU A 81 5.62 0.75 15.13
CA GLU A 81 6.40 1.69 14.33
C GLU A 81 6.27 1.27 12.86
N TYR A 82 5.32 1.86 12.16
CA TYR A 82 5.09 1.55 10.75
C TYR A 82 6.09 2.28 9.86
N ARG A 83 6.45 1.66 8.73
CA ARG A 83 7.32 2.27 7.73
C ARG A 83 6.51 2.65 6.50
N ILE A 84 6.73 3.86 6.01
CA ILE A 84 6.13 4.34 4.76
C ILE A 84 7.21 4.90 3.85
N SER A 85 7.13 4.53 2.57
CA SER A 85 8.19 4.83 1.61
C SER A 85 7.99 6.18 0.91
N VAL A 86 9.07 6.94 0.79
CA VAL A 86 9.21 8.09 -0.12
C VAL A 86 10.37 7.76 -1.05
N TYR A 87 10.17 7.77 -2.37
CA TYR A 87 11.20 7.32 -3.31
C TYR A 87 12.20 8.43 -3.66
N GLY A 88 11.90 9.67 -3.30
CA GLY A 88 12.78 10.82 -3.54
C GLY A 88 12.91 11.18 -5.02
N ARG A 89 11.98 10.76 -5.88
CA ARG A 89 12.02 11.07 -7.33
C ARG A 89 11.49 12.46 -7.63
N LYS A 90 10.55 12.94 -6.80
CA LYS A 90 9.98 14.29 -6.88
C LYS A 90 9.85 14.89 -5.49
N GLN A 91 10.09 16.20 -5.38
CA GLN A 91 9.92 16.93 -4.11
C GLN A 91 8.46 16.87 -3.62
N SER A 92 7.50 16.87 -4.55
CA SER A 92 6.07 16.80 -4.25
C SER A 92 5.62 15.51 -3.56
N GLU A 93 6.44 14.45 -3.52
CA GLU A 93 6.09 13.20 -2.85
C GLU A 93 5.81 13.41 -1.36
N TRP A 94 6.54 14.32 -0.73
CA TRP A 94 6.35 14.67 0.68
C TRP A 94 4.99 15.32 0.94
N ASP A 95 4.63 16.30 0.12
CA ASP A 95 3.34 17.01 0.24
C ASP A 95 2.16 16.09 -0.07
N GLN A 96 2.31 15.21 -1.06
CA GLN A 96 1.32 14.20 -1.41
C GLN A 96 1.12 13.21 -0.26
N LEU A 97 2.22 12.70 0.31
CA LEU A 97 2.18 11.78 1.43
C LEU A 97 1.53 12.43 2.66
N ALA A 98 1.92 13.66 3.01
CA ALA A 98 1.35 14.41 4.12
C ALA A 98 -0.16 14.64 3.92
N SER A 99 -0.55 15.04 2.71
CA SER A 99 -1.97 15.22 2.35
C SER A 99 -2.75 13.91 2.48
N TRP A 100 -2.16 12.78 2.10
CA TRP A 100 -2.79 11.46 2.25
C TRP A 100 -3.06 11.12 3.72
N PHE A 101 -2.09 11.36 4.61
CA PHE A 101 -2.28 11.15 6.07
C PHE A 101 -3.40 12.02 6.64
N VAL A 102 -3.39 13.32 6.33
CA VAL A 102 -4.33 14.30 6.89
C VAL A 102 -5.75 14.07 6.37
N ASN A 103 -5.91 13.95 5.05
CA ASN A 103 -7.23 13.78 4.43
C ASN A 103 -7.89 12.47 4.86
N ASN A 104 -7.09 11.45 5.16
CA ASN A 104 -7.58 10.19 5.67
C ASN A 104 -7.56 10.11 7.20
N ALA A 105 -7.15 11.12 7.97
CA ALA A 105 -7.07 11.05 9.42
C ALA A 105 -6.36 9.78 9.95
N LEU A 106 -5.22 9.43 9.36
CA LEU A 106 -4.43 8.24 9.70
C LEU A 106 -3.50 8.51 10.90
N TYR A 107 -4.11 8.64 12.07
CA TYR A 107 -3.42 8.89 13.33
C TYR A 107 -3.88 7.88 14.39
N SER A 108 -2.95 7.48 15.25
CA SER A 108 -3.24 6.68 16.43
C SER A 108 -2.27 7.05 17.55
N LYS A 109 -2.73 6.91 18.81
CA LYS A 109 -1.84 7.06 19.98
C LYS A 109 -0.82 5.92 20.09
N ASN A 110 -1.13 4.77 19.50
CA ASN A 110 -0.34 3.55 19.61
C ASN A 110 0.60 3.33 18.41
N ALA A 111 0.55 4.20 17.40
CA ALA A 111 1.34 4.06 16.19
C ALA A 111 2.16 5.31 15.87
N VAL A 112 3.41 5.10 15.47
CA VAL A 112 4.26 6.13 14.87
C VAL A 112 4.73 5.69 13.50
N TRP A 113 5.12 6.66 12.66
CA TRP A 113 5.51 6.43 11.28
C TRP A 113 6.97 6.82 11.05
N LEU A 114 7.73 5.89 10.48
CA LEU A 114 9.09 6.11 10.02
C LEU A 114 9.08 6.25 8.50
N ILE A 115 9.72 7.29 8.00
CA ILE A 115 9.95 7.44 6.57
C ILE A 115 11.11 6.53 6.16
N GLN A 116 10.86 5.69 5.17
CA GLN A 116 11.89 4.90 4.50
C GLN A 116 12.15 5.51 3.12
N VAL A 117 13.41 5.79 2.80
CA VAL A 117 13.85 6.31 1.49
C VAL A 117 14.48 5.19 0.68
#